data_AF-A0AAD4FEG8-F1
#
_entry.id   AF-A0AAD4FEG8-F1
#
_cell.length_a   1.000
_cell.length_b   1.000
_cell.length_c   1.000
_cell.angle_alpha   90.00
_cell.angle_beta   90.00
_cell.angle_gamma   90.00
#
_symmetry.space_group_name_H-M   'P 1'
#
loop_
_entity.id
_entity.type
_entity.pdbx_description
1 polymer ?
#
loop_
_entity_poly.entity_id
_entity_poly.type
_entity_poly.pdbx_seq_one_letter_code
_entity_poly.pdbx_strand_id
1 'polypeptide(L)'
;MVSLRNLFTAAVALSAPIAAQITPAQVVDNIRALTQKSQALQAPAQSISLVNGPLILVGQGPFPQIITGFTDIVTTATVAINQMQGMPPVAAGEPSDAIFEAFREFVRVHQVLLNILIGKAGLFETVPFIGAPVAAVLRQVEKIVDTIAFALIDNVQSRASDIQSQASSLGGTLDTCIQKYEGITNNLKAKRGLRFAAREVAAAA
;
A
#
# COMPACT_ATOMS: atom_id res chain seq x y z
N MET A 1 29.04 24.74 -66.48
CA MET A 1 30.07 24.90 -65.43
C MET A 1 29.43 24.60 -64.09
N VAL A 2 29.95 23.61 -63.38
CA VAL A 2 29.50 23.18 -62.04
C VAL A 2 30.17 24.06 -60.98
N SER A 3 29.46 24.45 -59.93
CA SER A 3 30.08 24.59 -58.60
C SER A 3 29.08 24.36 -57.46
N LEU A 4 29.37 23.30 -56.74
CA LEU A 4 28.95 22.90 -55.39
C LEU A 4 29.23 24.00 -54.34
N ARG A 5 28.58 23.86 -53.16
CA ARG A 5 28.80 24.49 -51.82
C ARG A 5 27.71 25.51 -51.48
N ASN A 6 26.69 25.20 -50.68
CA ASN A 6 26.82 24.75 -49.29
C ASN A 6 25.64 23.86 -48.86
N LEU A 7 25.95 22.59 -48.62
CA LEU A 7 25.17 21.63 -47.84
C LEU A 7 25.47 21.87 -46.35
N PHE A 8 24.56 22.52 -45.63
CA PHE A 8 24.48 22.46 -44.16
C PHE A 8 23.12 21.83 -43.87
N THR A 9 22.99 20.51 -43.73
CA THR A 9 23.47 19.66 -42.63
C THR A 9 23.11 20.24 -41.26
N ALA A 10 21.88 19.98 -40.82
CA ALA A 10 21.50 19.97 -39.41
C ALA A 10 20.23 19.13 -39.22
N ALA A 11 20.30 17.83 -39.51
CA ALA A 11 19.40 16.88 -38.88
C ALA A 11 19.87 16.72 -37.43
N VAL A 12 19.34 17.54 -36.52
CA VAL A 12 19.43 17.26 -35.09
C VAL A 12 18.56 16.03 -34.86
N ALA A 13 19.17 14.86 -34.94
CA ALA A 13 18.58 13.64 -34.43
C ALA A 13 18.31 13.90 -32.94
N LEU A 14 17.04 13.95 -32.59
CA LEU A 14 16.55 13.97 -31.21
C LEU A 14 17.10 12.72 -30.50
N SER A 15 18.28 12.82 -29.90
CA SER A 15 18.68 11.92 -28.84
C SER A 15 17.85 12.29 -27.61
N ALA A 16 16.55 11.99 -27.67
CA ALA A 16 15.79 11.84 -26.45
C ALA A 16 16.51 10.76 -25.63
N PRO A 17 16.84 11.00 -24.35
CA PRO A 17 17.23 9.89 -23.50
C PRO A 17 16.04 8.92 -23.55
N ILE A 18 16.24 7.76 -24.18
CA ILE A 18 15.35 6.63 -23.96
C ILE A 18 15.62 6.31 -22.49
N ALA A 19 14.82 6.87 -21.60
CA ALA A 19 14.77 6.40 -20.23
C ALA A 19 14.56 4.89 -20.35
N ALA A 20 15.49 4.11 -19.82
CA ALA A 20 15.40 2.67 -19.89
C ALA A 20 14.06 2.27 -19.26
N GLN A 21 13.11 1.84 -20.09
CA GLN A 21 11.81 1.34 -19.62
C GLN A 21 12.07 0.15 -18.69
N ILE A 22 11.32 0.09 -17.59
CA ILE A 22 11.40 -1.04 -16.68
C ILE A 22 11.05 -2.34 -17.42
N THR A 23 11.79 -3.40 -17.14
CA THR A 23 11.55 -4.72 -17.70
C THR A 23 10.52 -5.49 -16.86
N PRO A 24 9.81 -6.48 -17.46
CA PRO A 24 8.92 -7.37 -16.69
C PRO A 24 9.59 -8.03 -15.48
N ALA A 25 10.86 -8.40 -15.60
CA ALA A 25 11.64 -8.97 -14.50
C ALA A 25 11.83 -7.97 -13.34
N GLN A 26 12.12 -6.72 -13.66
CA GLN A 26 12.23 -5.67 -12.63
C GLN A 26 10.89 -5.38 -11.96
N VAL A 27 9.77 -5.48 -12.68
CA VAL A 27 8.42 -5.40 -12.07
C VAL A 27 8.21 -6.52 -11.05
N VAL A 28 8.57 -7.76 -11.42
CA VAL A 28 8.53 -8.91 -10.52
C VAL A 28 9.39 -8.66 -9.28
N ASP A 29 10.61 -8.17 -9.44
CA ASP A 29 11.52 -7.90 -8.32
C ASP A 29 10.98 -6.79 -7.39
N ASN A 30 10.40 -5.74 -7.96
CA ASN A 30 9.73 -4.68 -7.19
C ASN A 30 8.56 -5.23 -6.36
N ILE A 31 7.70 -6.06 -6.95
CA ILE A 31 6.58 -6.69 -6.23
C ILE A 31 7.08 -7.64 -5.14
N ARG A 32 8.14 -8.40 -5.40
CA ARG A 32 8.79 -9.26 -4.39
C ARG A 32 9.38 -8.44 -3.24
N ALA A 33 9.97 -7.27 -3.51
CA ALA A 33 10.45 -6.38 -2.46
C ALA A 33 9.31 -5.89 -1.55
N LEU A 34 8.14 -5.58 -2.11
CA LEU A 34 6.94 -5.25 -1.34
C LEU A 34 6.44 -6.44 -0.50
N THR A 35 6.52 -7.64 -1.07
CA THR A 35 6.18 -8.89 -0.37
C THR A 35 7.07 -9.11 0.84
N GLN A 36 8.38 -8.97 0.68
CA GLN A 36 9.36 -9.13 1.76
C GLN A 36 9.13 -8.11 2.89
N LYS A 37 8.88 -6.84 2.53
CA LYS A 37 8.53 -5.80 3.52
C LYS A 37 7.25 -6.16 4.28
N SER A 38 6.23 -6.63 3.58
CA SER A 38 4.97 -7.08 4.20
C SER A 38 5.20 -8.26 5.15
N GLN A 39 6.05 -9.21 4.77
CA GLN A 39 6.40 -10.36 5.60
C GLN A 39 7.17 -9.93 6.86
N ALA A 40 8.11 -9.00 6.74
CA ALA A 40 8.88 -8.48 7.88
C ALA A 40 8.01 -7.82 8.96
N LEU A 41 6.86 -7.25 8.58
CA LEU A 41 5.92 -6.63 9.52
C LEU A 41 5.02 -7.62 10.26
N GLN A 42 4.98 -8.90 9.85
CA GLN A 42 4.15 -9.89 10.52
C GLN A 42 4.60 -10.15 11.96
N ALA A 43 5.90 -10.24 12.22
CA ALA A 43 6.40 -10.47 13.58
C ALA A 43 6.09 -9.30 14.55
N PRO A 44 6.37 -8.02 14.20
CA PRO A 44 5.91 -6.89 14.98
C PRO A 44 4.38 -6.87 15.19
N ALA A 45 3.59 -7.15 14.15
CA ALA A 45 2.13 -7.22 14.25
C ALA A 45 1.64 -8.33 15.20
N GLN A 46 2.30 -9.49 15.21
CA GLN A 46 1.97 -10.58 16.13
C GLN A 46 2.30 -10.25 17.59
N SER A 47 3.36 -9.45 17.81
CA SER A 47 3.81 -9.02 19.14
C SER A 47 2.87 -8.02 19.83
N ILE A 48 1.90 -7.48 19.09
CA ILE A 48 0.86 -6.60 19.65
C ILE A 48 0.10 -7.34 20.76
N SER A 49 0.03 -6.71 21.92
CA SER A 49 -0.67 -7.20 23.11
C SER A 49 -1.37 -6.04 23.83
N LEU A 50 -2.26 -6.36 24.77
CA LEU A 50 -2.90 -5.38 25.66
C LEU A 50 -1.90 -4.58 26.51
N VAL A 51 -0.72 -5.14 26.77
CA VAL A 51 0.34 -4.49 27.57
C VAL A 51 1.15 -3.52 26.70
N ASN A 52 1.55 -3.96 25.50
CA ASN A 52 2.47 -3.19 24.66
C ASN A 52 1.76 -2.24 23.68
N GLY A 53 0.50 -2.52 23.34
CA GLY A 53 -0.27 -1.72 22.39
C GLY A 53 -0.50 -0.27 22.83
N PRO A 54 -0.90 0.01 24.09
CA PRO A 54 -1.09 1.38 24.58
C PRO A 54 0.19 2.23 24.61
N LEU A 55 1.37 1.61 24.52
CA LEU A 55 2.65 2.31 24.48
C LEU A 55 2.81 3.19 23.24
N ILE A 56 1.98 3.02 22.21
CA ILE A 56 1.93 3.93 21.05
C ILE A 56 1.75 5.40 21.45
N LEU A 57 1.05 5.66 22.56
CA LEU A 57 0.77 7.01 23.07
C LEU A 57 2.05 7.75 23.50
N VAL A 58 3.10 7.01 23.83
CA VAL A 58 4.43 7.55 24.17
C VAL A 58 5.49 7.19 23.12
N GLY A 59 5.04 6.79 21.92
CA GLY A 59 5.94 6.43 20.81
C GLY A 59 6.70 5.12 21.01
N GLN A 60 6.23 4.24 21.91
CA GLN A 60 6.85 2.94 22.19
C GLN A 60 5.96 1.77 21.73
N GLY A 61 6.49 0.56 21.84
CA GLY A 61 5.78 -0.67 21.49
C GLY A 61 5.85 -1.01 19.99
N PRO A 62 5.01 -1.95 19.54
CA PRO A 62 5.09 -2.48 18.18
C PRO A 62 4.43 -1.59 17.12
N PHE A 63 3.47 -0.74 17.50
CA PHE A 63 2.74 0.12 16.55
C PHE A 63 3.63 1.12 15.81
N PRO A 64 4.57 1.83 16.45
CA PRO A 64 5.52 2.69 15.72
C PRO A 64 6.28 1.95 14.62
N GLN A 65 6.77 0.73 14.90
CA GLN A 65 7.47 -0.09 13.91
C GLN A 65 6.56 -0.49 12.75
N ILE A 66 5.29 -0.81 13.03
CA ILE A 66 4.29 -1.16 12.02
C ILE A 66 3.96 0.05 11.14
N ILE A 67 3.77 1.22 11.74
CA ILE A 67 3.48 2.46 11.01
C ILE A 67 4.65 2.81 10.09
N THR A 68 5.88 2.84 10.61
CA THR A 68 7.08 3.08 9.81
C THR A 68 7.22 2.04 8.71
N GLY A 69 6.97 0.77 9.01
CA GLY A 69 6.98 -0.31 8.02
C GLY A 69 5.98 -0.11 6.88
N PHE A 70 4.74 0.28 7.19
CA PHE A 70 3.77 0.61 6.14
C PHE A 70 4.16 1.85 5.35
N THR A 71 4.74 2.87 5.99
CA THR A 71 5.31 4.03 5.28
C THR A 71 6.41 3.60 4.33
N ASP A 72 7.30 2.69 4.73
CA ASP A 72 8.35 2.15 3.87
C ASP A 72 7.79 1.35 2.69
N ILE A 73 6.71 0.59 2.89
CA ILE A 73 5.98 -0.08 1.81
C ILE A 73 5.44 0.96 0.83
N VAL A 74 4.76 2.01 1.32
CA VAL A 74 4.24 3.11 0.51
C VAL A 74 5.34 3.79 -0.30
N THR A 75 6.48 4.11 0.32
CA THR A 75 7.62 4.75 -0.37
C THR A 75 8.21 3.83 -1.44
N THR A 76 8.43 2.55 -1.12
CA THR A 76 8.98 1.57 -2.07
C THR A 76 8.05 1.36 -3.26
N ALA A 77 6.76 1.25 -2.99
CA ALA A 77 5.74 1.07 -4.01
C ALA A 77 5.56 2.34 -4.87
N THR A 78 5.69 3.53 -4.29
CA THR A 78 5.70 4.80 -5.05
C THR A 78 6.87 4.83 -6.04
N VAL A 79 8.06 4.37 -5.63
CA VAL A 79 9.21 4.24 -6.53
C VAL A 79 8.90 3.23 -7.65
N ALA A 80 8.33 2.07 -7.32
CA ALA A 80 7.95 1.07 -8.31
C ALA A 80 6.89 1.60 -9.31
N ILE A 81 5.88 2.31 -8.83
CA ILE A 81 4.87 2.97 -9.68
C ILE A 81 5.53 3.95 -10.65
N ASN A 82 6.43 4.80 -10.17
CA ASN A 82 7.13 5.76 -11.02
C ASN A 82 8.00 5.06 -12.08
N GLN A 83 8.60 3.91 -11.76
CA GLN A 83 9.37 3.12 -12.73
C GLN A 83 8.48 2.42 -13.76
N MET A 84 7.25 2.04 -13.39
CA MET A 84 6.27 1.47 -14.32
C MET A 84 5.64 2.50 -15.27
N GLN A 85 5.85 3.79 -15.04
CA GLN A 85 5.32 4.83 -15.94
C GLN A 85 5.92 4.69 -17.34
N GLY A 86 5.04 4.52 -18.32
CA GLY A 86 5.42 4.32 -19.70
C GLY A 86 6.00 2.94 -20.00
N MET A 87 5.84 1.93 -19.13
CA MET A 87 6.16 0.55 -19.47
C MET A 87 5.39 0.12 -20.74
N PRO A 88 6.00 -0.62 -21.69
CA PRO A 88 5.27 -1.15 -22.83
C PRO A 88 4.35 -2.30 -22.39
N PRO A 89 3.26 -2.57 -23.13
CA PRO A 89 2.41 -3.73 -22.86
C PRO A 89 3.22 -5.03 -22.86
N VAL A 90 3.00 -5.85 -21.84
CA VAL A 90 3.64 -7.15 -21.65
C VAL A 90 2.89 -8.19 -22.48
N ALA A 91 3.61 -8.83 -23.40
CA ALA A 91 3.05 -9.91 -24.21
C ALA A 91 2.62 -11.09 -23.33
N ALA A 92 1.58 -11.79 -23.78
CA ALA A 92 1.12 -13.01 -23.11
C ALA A 92 2.24 -14.08 -23.11
N GLY A 93 2.41 -14.75 -21.96
CA GLY A 93 3.37 -15.84 -21.80
C GLY A 93 4.07 -15.79 -20.44
N GLU A 94 5.27 -16.38 -20.38
CA GLU A 94 6.08 -16.43 -19.17
C GLU A 94 6.24 -15.07 -18.44
N PRO A 95 6.54 -13.93 -19.09
CA PRO A 95 6.70 -12.66 -18.37
C PRO A 95 5.40 -12.13 -17.76
N SER A 96 4.25 -12.29 -18.43
CA SER A 96 2.96 -11.90 -17.86
C SER A 96 2.59 -12.78 -16.67
N ASP A 97 2.90 -14.08 -16.76
CA ASP A 97 2.60 -15.07 -15.72
C ASP A 97 3.48 -14.85 -14.50
N ALA A 98 4.77 -14.53 -14.69
CA ALA A 98 5.68 -14.21 -13.60
C ALA A 98 5.25 -12.95 -12.82
N ILE A 99 4.79 -11.90 -13.50
CA ILE A 99 4.25 -10.70 -12.85
C ILE A 99 2.99 -11.03 -12.05
N PHE A 100 2.06 -11.78 -12.67
CA PHE A 100 0.84 -12.18 -11.99
C PHE A 100 1.12 -13.03 -10.74
N GLU A 101 2.01 -14.01 -10.84
CA GLU A 101 2.38 -14.87 -9.71
C GLU A 101 3.05 -14.08 -8.58
N ALA A 102 3.93 -13.13 -8.92
CA ALA A 102 4.51 -12.23 -7.93
C ALA A 102 3.44 -11.38 -7.24
N PHE A 103 2.48 -10.84 -8.01
CA PHE A 103 1.38 -10.03 -7.45
C PHE A 103 0.45 -10.86 -6.56
N ARG A 104 0.11 -12.09 -6.98
CA ARG A 104 -0.68 -13.03 -6.18
C ARG A 104 -0.01 -13.36 -4.85
N GLU A 105 1.30 -13.61 -4.87
CA GLU A 105 2.05 -13.89 -3.64
C GLU A 105 2.13 -12.67 -2.72
N PHE A 106 2.33 -11.47 -3.29
CA PHE A 106 2.23 -10.21 -2.55
C PHE A 106 0.87 -10.08 -1.85
N VAL A 107 -0.22 -10.27 -2.59
CA VAL A 107 -1.59 -10.20 -2.05
C VAL A 107 -1.78 -11.18 -0.90
N ARG A 108 -1.37 -12.44 -1.08
CA ARG A 108 -1.47 -13.47 -0.04
C ARG A 108 -0.71 -13.09 1.24
N VAL A 109 0.55 -12.67 1.12
CA VAL A 109 1.40 -12.31 2.27
C VAL A 109 0.88 -11.04 2.97
N HIS A 110 0.41 -10.07 2.19
CA HIS A 110 -0.14 -8.83 2.73
C HIS A 110 -1.48 -9.05 3.44
N GLN A 111 -2.34 -9.92 2.91
CA GLN A 111 -3.57 -10.34 3.59
C GLN A 111 -3.30 -11.04 4.93
N VAL A 112 -2.26 -11.88 5.03
CA VAL A 112 -1.87 -12.47 6.32
C VAL A 112 -1.51 -11.39 7.33
N LEU A 113 -0.72 -10.39 6.94
CA LEU A 113 -0.39 -9.24 7.80
C LEU A 113 -1.65 -8.48 8.24
N LEU A 114 -2.54 -8.17 7.31
CA LEU A 114 -3.78 -7.43 7.62
C LEU A 114 -4.71 -8.24 8.53
N ASN A 115 -4.86 -9.54 8.31
CA ASN A 115 -5.67 -10.41 9.17
C ASN A 115 -5.13 -10.48 10.61
N ILE A 116 -3.80 -10.48 10.78
CA ILE A 116 -3.17 -10.34 12.11
C ILE A 116 -3.60 -9.01 12.73
N LEU A 117 -3.45 -7.90 12.01
CA LEU A 117 -3.82 -6.57 12.52
C LEU A 117 -5.31 -6.44 12.83
N ILE A 118 -6.19 -7.03 12.03
CA ILE A 118 -7.64 -7.11 12.28
C ILE A 118 -7.90 -7.85 13.59
N GLY A 119 -7.29 -9.01 13.80
CA GLY A 119 -7.44 -9.77 15.04
C GLY A 119 -6.93 -9.01 16.26
N LYS A 120 -5.82 -8.28 16.12
CA LYS A 120 -5.24 -7.47 17.20
C LYS A 120 -6.01 -6.18 17.46
N ALA A 121 -6.70 -5.61 16.46
CA ALA A 121 -7.54 -4.43 16.66
C ALA A 121 -8.66 -4.68 17.68
N GLY A 122 -9.20 -5.91 17.74
CA GLY A 122 -10.19 -6.30 18.75
C GLY A 122 -9.70 -6.16 20.21
N LEU A 123 -8.39 -6.16 20.45
CA LEU A 123 -7.83 -5.93 21.79
C LEU A 123 -7.99 -4.47 22.24
N PHE A 124 -8.13 -3.52 21.32
CA PHE A 124 -8.05 -2.09 21.62
C PHE A 124 -9.38 -1.36 21.46
N GLU A 125 -10.51 -2.07 21.37
CA GLU A 125 -11.85 -1.47 21.33
C GLU A 125 -12.13 -0.54 22.54
N THR A 126 -11.40 -0.74 23.64
CA THR A 126 -11.55 0.03 24.89
C THR A 126 -10.45 1.08 25.10
N VAL A 127 -9.38 1.09 24.29
CA VAL A 127 -8.21 1.94 24.52
C VAL A 127 -8.21 3.16 23.59
N PRO A 128 -8.17 4.39 24.13
CA PRO A 128 -8.34 5.58 23.32
C PRO A 128 -7.13 5.91 22.42
N PHE A 129 -7.39 6.44 21.22
CA PHE A 129 -6.41 7.06 20.29
C PHE A 129 -5.37 6.15 19.59
N ILE A 130 -5.44 4.83 19.75
CA ILE A 130 -4.53 3.90 19.05
C ILE A 130 -4.88 3.77 17.56
N GLY A 131 -6.17 3.89 17.23
CA GLY A 131 -6.72 3.57 15.91
C GLY A 131 -6.33 4.52 14.77
N ALA A 132 -6.40 5.83 15.02
CA ALA A 132 -6.25 6.85 13.99
C ALA A 132 -4.92 6.82 13.20
N PRO A 133 -3.73 6.72 13.84
CA PRO A 133 -2.47 6.71 13.10
C PRO A 133 -2.30 5.46 12.23
N VAL A 134 -2.79 4.31 12.68
CA VAL A 134 -2.75 3.05 11.93
C VAL A 134 -3.72 3.11 10.75
N ALA A 135 -4.95 3.58 10.96
CA ALA A 135 -5.92 3.76 9.87
C ALA A 135 -5.41 4.74 8.80
N ALA A 136 -4.74 5.83 9.21
CA ALA A 136 -4.19 6.82 8.28
C ALA A 136 -3.13 6.23 7.33
N VAL A 137 -2.23 5.38 7.83
CA VAL A 137 -1.21 4.75 6.98
C VAL A 137 -1.81 3.63 6.12
N LEU A 138 -2.78 2.86 6.64
CA LEU A 138 -3.47 1.82 5.87
C LEU A 138 -4.20 2.39 4.65
N ARG A 139 -4.84 3.56 4.76
CA ARG A 139 -5.44 4.27 3.61
C ARG A 139 -4.42 4.70 2.56
N GLN A 140 -3.16 4.94 2.95
CA GLN A 140 -2.10 5.22 1.98
C GLN A 140 -1.69 3.94 1.24
N VAL A 141 -1.59 2.82 1.97
CA VAL A 141 -1.30 1.51 1.39
C VAL A 141 -2.38 1.13 0.38
N GLU A 142 -3.66 1.30 0.72
CA GLU A 142 -4.80 1.06 -0.17
C GLU A 142 -4.68 1.78 -1.51
N LYS A 143 -4.48 3.11 -1.50
CA LYS A 143 -4.32 3.91 -2.72
C LYS A 143 -3.18 3.41 -3.62
N ILE A 144 -2.09 3.00 -2.99
CA ILE A 144 -0.89 2.54 -3.70
C ILE A 144 -1.09 1.14 -4.28
N VAL A 145 -1.74 0.23 -3.55
CA VAL A 145 -2.14 -1.09 -4.05
C VAL A 145 -3.07 -0.94 -5.26
N ASP A 146 -4.06 -0.05 -5.19
CA ASP A 146 -4.95 0.23 -6.33
C ASP A 146 -4.18 0.77 -7.54
N THR A 147 -3.26 1.70 -7.33
CA THR A 147 -2.44 2.28 -8.40
C THR A 147 -1.56 1.22 -9.08
N ILE A 148 -0.94 0.32 -8.28
CA ILE A 148 -0.18 -0.82 -8.82
C ILE A 148 -1.11 -1.74 -9.60
N ALA A 149 -2.27 -2.09 -9.04
CA ALA A 149 -3.22 -2.99 -9.68
C ALA A 149 -3.68 -2.44 -11.05
N PHE A 150 -4.03 -1.15 -11.13
CA PHE A 150 -4.40 -0.52 -12.40
C PHE A 150 -3.23 -0.50 -13.39
N ALA A 151 -2.02 -0.15 -12.96
CA ALA A 151 -0.85 -0.18 -13.82
C ALA A 151 -0.58 -1.59 -14.37
N LEU A 152 -0.76 -2.63 -13.56
CA LEU A 152 -0.59 -4.01 -14.00
C LEU A 152 -1.74 -4.48 -14.91
N ILE A 153 -2.98 -4.06 -14.67
CA ILE A 153 -4.13 -4.36 -15.53
C ILE A 153 -3.92 -3.78 -16.94
N ASP A 154 -3.47 -2.53 -17.02
CA ASP A 154 -3.27 -1.83 -18.30
C ASP A 154 -2.13 -2.46 -19.12
N ASN A 155 -1.07 -2.89 -18.45
CA ASN A 155 0.12 -3.41 -19.11
C ASN A 155 0.18 -4.93 -19.26
N VAL A 156 -0.55 -5.69 -18.45
CA VAL A 156 -0.54 -7.17 -18.46
C VAL A 156 -1.93 -7.69 -18.80
N GLN A 157 -2.43 -7.30 -19.98
CA GLN A 157 -3.82 -7.53 -20.39
C GLN A 157 -4.22 -9.01 -20.42
N SER A 158 -3.28 -9.92 -20.68
CA SER A 158 -3.51 -11.37 -20.66
C SER A 158 -3.93 -11.90 -19.28
N ARG A 159 -3.59 -11.18 -18.20
CA ARG A 159 -3.90 -11.53 -16.79
C ARG A 159 -4.75 -10.47 -16.10
N ALA A 160 -5.29 -9.51 -16.83
CA ALA A 160 -6.03 -8.38 -16.26
C ALA A 160 -7.17 -8.81 -15.32
N SER A 161 -7.98 -9.80 -15.73
CA SER A 161 -9.07 -10.32 -14.90
C SER A 161 -8.57 -10.96 -13.60
N ASP A 162 -7.47 -11.71 -13.67
CA ASP A 162 -6.89 -12.38 -12.51
C ASP A 162 -6.28 -11.36 -11.53
N ILE A 163 -5.57 -10.35 -12.07
CA ILE A 163 -5.02 -9.22 -11.29
C ILE A 163 -6.16 -8.44 -10.63
N GLN A 164 -7.24 -8.14 -11.34
CA GLN A 164 -8.39 -7.43 -10.80
C GLN A 164 -9.06 -8.19 -9.65
N SER A 165 -9.19 -9.52 -9.78
CA SER A 165 -9.72 -10.38 -8.72
C SER A 165 -8.84 -10.34 -7.47
N GLN A 166 -7.52 -10.47 -7.64
CA GLN A 166 -6.55 -10.40 -6.53
C GLN A 166 -6.56 -9.02 -5.86
N ALA A 167 -6.59 -7.93 -6.64
CA ALA A 167 -6.66 -6.57 -6.12
C ALA A 167 -7.95 -6.33 -5.32
N SER A 168 -9.09 -6.79 -5.85
CA SER A 168 -10.39 -6.67 -5.16
C SER A 168 -10.43 -7.45 -3.84
N SER A 169 -9.83 -8.64 -3.81
CA SER A 169 -9.70 -9.44 -2.58
C SER A 169 -8.82 -8.74 -1.52
N LEU A 170 -7.70 -8.16 -1.95
CA LEU A 170 -6.83 -7.39 -1.06
C LEU A 170 -7.52 -6.11 -0.56
N GLY A 171 -8.19 -5.38 -1.46
CA GLY A 171 -8.96 -4.17 -1.14
C GLY A 171 -10.00 -4.41 -0.05
N GLY A 172 -10.81 -5.47 -0.16
CA GLY A 172 -11.77 -5.82 0.89
C GLY A 172 -11.14 -6.15 2.24
N THR A 173 -9.92 -6.69 2.24
CA THR A 173 -9.16 -6.95 3.49
C THR A 173 -8.62 -5.66 4.09
N LEU A 174 -8.11 -4.75 3.26
CA LEU A 174 -7.67 -3.41 3.66
C LEU A 174 -8.82 -2.61 4.26
N ASP A 175 -9.97 -2.57 3.57
CA ASP A 175 -11.19 -1.92 4.05
C ASP A 175 -11.59 -2.41 5.44
N THR A 176 -11.62 -3.73 5.61
CA THR A 176 -11.96 -4.35 6.90
C THR A 176 -10.96 -3.91 7.99
N CYS A 177 -9.67 -3.90 7.68
CA CYS A 177 -8.64 -3.47 8.61
C CYS A 177 -8.79 -1.99 8.98
N ILE A 178 -8.93 -1.11 7.98
CA ILE A 178 -9.14 0.32 8.15
C ILE A 178 -10.36 0.56 9.04
N GLN A 179 -11.50 -0.06 8.74
CA GLN A 179 -12.73 0.06 9.52
C GLN A 179 -12.56 -0.37 10.98
N LYS A 180 -11.79 -1.44 11.25
CA LYS A 180 -11.50 -1.85 12.62
C LYS A 180 -10.71 -0.79 13.38
N TYR A 181 -9.65 -0.24 12.79
CA TYR A 181 -8.85 0.82 13.42
C TYR A 181 -9.60 2.17 13.51
N GLU A 182 -10.46 2.49 12.55
CA GLU A 182 -11.34 3.66 12.60
C GLU A 182 -12.48 3.51 13.62
N GLY A 183 -13.07 2.32 13.73
CA GLY A 183 -14.13 2.00 14.67
C GLY A 183 -13.70 2.21 16.12
N ILE A 184 -12.45 1.87 16.44
CA ILE A 184 -11.80 2.22 17.71
C ILE A 184 -11.85 3.74 17.93
N THR A 185 -11.57 4.52 16.90
CA THR A 185 -11.56 5.99 16.97
C THR A 185 -12.97 6.57 17.14
N ASN A 186 -13.98 6.01 16.48
CA ASN A 186 -15.36 6.51 16.49
C ASN A 186 -16.14 6.14 17.76
N ASN A 187 -15.96 4.92 18.29
CA ASN A 187 -16.57 4.50 19.56
C ASN A 187 -16.17 5.41 20.73
N LEU A 188 -14.97 5.97 20.69
CA LEU A 188 -14.49 6.94 21.68
C LEU A 188 -15.16 8.30 21.57
N LYS A 189 -15.39 8.80 20.34
CA LYS A 189 -16.13 10.05 20.13
C LYS A 189 -17.53 9.95 20.70
N ALA A 190 -18.23 8.85 20.42
CA ALA A 190 -19.56 8.57 20.97
C ALA A 190 -19.54 8.50 22.51
N LYS A 191 -18.59 7.76 23.10
CA LYS A 191 -18.46 7.62 24.56
C LYS A 191 -18.10 8.93 25.27
N ARG A 192 -17.31 9.81 24.64
CA ARG A 192 -17.01 11.15 25.16
C ARG A 192 -18.25 12.04 25.10
N GLY A 193 -18.97 12.08 23.97
CA GLY A 193 -20.21 12.87 23.81
C GLY A 193 -21.26 12.54 24.87
N LEU A 194 -21.48 11.24 25.15
CA LEU A 194 -22.42 10.80 26.19
C LEU A 194 -22.01 11.25 27.61
N ARG A 195 -20.71 11.29 27.92
CA ARG A 195 -20.22 11.75 29.24
C ARG A 195 -20.35 13.25 29.42
N PHE A 196 -20.23 14.04 28.35
CA PHE A 196 -20.48 15.48 28.40
C PHE A 196 -21.97 15.77 28.56
N ALA A 197 -22.83 15.11 27.77
CA ALA A 197 -24.28 15.24 27.90
C ALA A 197 -24.77 14.85 29.31
N ALA A 198 -24.26 13.75 29.89
CA ALA A 198 -24.61 13.34 31.25
C ALA A 198 -24.15 14.33 32.34
N ARG A 199 -23.03 15.03 32.12
CA ARG A 199 -22.53 16.06 33.05
C ARG A 199 -23.33 17.36 32.95
N GLU A 200 -23.77 17.75 31.75
CA GLU A 200 -24.65 18.91 31.58
C GLU A 200 -26.02 18.67 32.21
N VAL A 201 -26.60 17.48 32.06
CA VAL A 201 -27.88 17.13 32.70
C VAL A 201 -27.77 17.07 34.22
N ALA A 202 -26.64 16.58 34.76
CA ALA A 202 -26.42 16.53 36.21
C ALA A 202 -26.05 17.89 36.85
N ALA A 203 -25.55 18.86 36.07
CA ALA A 203 -25.28 20.21 36.53
C ALA A 203 -26.51 21.14 36.41
N ALA A 204 -27.53 20.72 35.66
CA ALA A 204 -28.79 21.45 35.47
C ALA A 204 -29.94 20.96 36.39
N ALA A 205 -29.68 20.00 37.28
CA ALA A 205 -30.59 19.46 38.28
C ALA A 205 -30.14 19.87 39.69
#